data_AF-A0A7H8S9D3-F1
#
_entry.id   AF-A0A7H8S9D3-F1
#
_cell.length_a   1.000
_cell.length_b   1.000
_cell.length_c   1.000
_cell.angle_alpha   90.00
_cell.angle_beta   90.00
_cell.angle_gamma   90.00
#
_symmetry.space_group_name_H-M   'P 1'
#
loop_
_entity.id
_entity.type
_entity.pdbx_description
1 polymer ?
#
loop_
_entity_poly.entity_id
_entity_poly.type
_entity_poly.pdbx_seq_one_letter_code
_entity_poly.pdbx_strand_id
1 'polypeptide(L)' 'MDNRITFEEIFEQNKRRNNYHIHKLNIPDPHQAFFQEGLVAMWQAYESYQPDKAPMATYFNDMTRNRMIDTIRRRHPAE' A
#
# COMPACT_ATOMS: atom_id res chain seq x y z
N MET A 1 -13.77 16.75 -19.20
CA MET A 1 -12.91 15.59 -18.92
C MET A 1 -12.88 15.44 -17.41
N ASP A 2 -13.28 14.29 -16.87
CA ASP A 2 -13.19 14.03 -15.44
C ASP A 2 -11.70 13.95 -15.10
N ASN A 3 -11.17 14.92 -14.36
CA ASN A 3 -9.74 15.08 -14.10
C ASN A 3 -9.30 14.21 -12.89
N ARG A 4 -10.03 13.12 -12.65
CA ARG A 4 -9.82 12.20 -11.53
C ARG A 4 -8.79 11.16 -11.96
N ILE A 5 -7.69 11.12 -11.22
CA ILE A 5 -6.68 10.07 -11.32
C ILE A 5 -7.38 8.73 -11.07
N THR A 6 -7.19 7.75 -11.95
CA THR A 6 -7.81 6.43 -11.77
C THR A 6 -7.02 5.57 -10.80
N PHE A 7 -7.66 4.51 -10.27
CA PHE A 7 -6.95 3.54 -9.46
C PHE A 7 -5.84 2.83 -10.26
N GLU A 8 -6.04 2.50 -11.54
CA GLU A 8 -4.99 1.88 -12.37
C GLU A 8 -3.74 2.75 -12.45
N GLU A 9 -3.90 4.06 -12.64
CA GLU A 9 -2.76 5.00 -12.71
C GLU A 9 -1.99 5.03 -11.40
N ILE A 10 -2.70 5.02 -10.26
CA ILE A 10 -2.09 4.99 -8.94
C ILE A 10 -1.41 3.64 -8.69
N PHE A 11 -2.05 2.55 -9.08
CA PHE A 11 -1.53 1.21 -8.95
C PHE A 11 -0.19 1.08 -9.70
N GLU A 12 -0.13 1.47 -10.97
CA GLU A 12 1.09 1.37 -11.77
C GLU A 12 2.23 2.23 -11.19
N GLN A 13 1.92 3.43 -10.67
CA GLN A 13 2.92 4.28 -10.02
C GLN A 13 3.49 3.69 -8.72
N ASN A 14 2.70 2.88 -8.00
CA ASN A 14 3.05 2.42 -6.65
C ASN A 14 3.37 0.92 -6.57
N LYS A 15 3.09 0.12 -7.61
CA LYS A 15 3.40 -1.32 -7.66
C LYS A 15 4.86 -1.61 -7.36
N ARG A 16 5.77 -0.81 -7.93
CA ARG A 16 7.22 -0.91 -7.65
C ARG A 16 7.56 -0.58 -6.19
N ARG A 17 6.86 0.37 -5.56
CA ARG A 17 7.04 0.72 -4.15
C ARG A 17 6.56 -0.41 -3.23
N ASN A 18 5.47 -1.08 -3.60
CA ASN A 18 4.97 -2.24 -2.86
C ASN A 18 6.04 -3.34 -2.76
N ASN A 19 6.64 -3.70 -3.91
CA ASN A 19 7.75 -4.65 -3.96
C ASN A 19 8.97 -4.17 -3.17
N TYR A 20 9.32 -2.87 -3.29
CA TYR A 20 10.43 -2.28 -2.54
C TYR A 20 10.24 -2.44 -1.02
N HIS A 21 9.05 -2.17 -0.49
CA HIS A 21 8.78 -2.29 0.94
C HIS A 21 8.85 -3.75 1.42
N ILE A 22 8.32 -4.71 0.67
CA ILE A 22 8.42 -6.14 0.99
C ILE A 22 9.88 -6.58 1.08
N HIS A 23 10.70 -6.21 0.09
CA HIS A 23 12.12 -6.50 0.09
C HIS A 23 12.87 -5.79 1.24
N LYS A 24 12.59 -4.50 1.47
CA LYS A 24 13.25 -3.71 2.51
C LYS A 24 12.93 -4.19 3.92
N LEU A 25 11.72 -4.69 4.14
CA LEU A 25 11.28 -5.26 5.41
C LEU A 25 11.72 -6.72 5.59
N ASN A 26 12.49 -7.29 4.64
CA ASN A 26 12.94 -8.68 4.63
C ASN A 26 11.79 -9.68 4.84
N ILE A 27 10.63 -9.40 4.26
CA ILE A 27 9.46 -10.28 4.39
C ILE A 27 9.57 -11.41 3.36
N PRO A 28 9.64 -12.68 3.77
CA PRO A 28 9.53 -13.80 2.85
C PRO A 28 8.09 -13.83 2.30
N ASP A 29 7.93 -13.59 1.00
CA ASP A 29 6.61 -13.56 0.36
C ASP A 29 6.50 -14.50 -0.86
N PRO A 30 6.77 -15.82 -0.70
CA PRO A 30 6.81 -16.77 -1.81
C PRO A 30 5.46 -16.92 -2.54
N HIS A 31 4.35 -16.60 -1.88
CA HIS A 31 3.00 -16.66 -2.45
C HIS A 31 2.39 -15.28 -2.74
N GLN A 32 3.18 -14.20 -2.65
CA GLN A 32 2.72 -12.82 -2.88
C GLN A 32 1.57 -12.38 -1.96
N ALA A 33 1.42 -12.99 -0.79
CA ALA A 33 0.37 -12.67 0.16
C ALA A 33 0.56 -11.28 0.77
N PHE A 34 1.80 -10.83 1.00
CA PHE A 34 2.07 -9.46 1.45
C PHE A 34 1.93 -8.45 0.31
N PHE A 35 2.29 -8.83 -0.90
CA PHE A 35 2.02 -8.02 -2.09
C PHE A 35 0.52 -7.76 -2.25
N GLN A 36 -0.32 -8.79 -2.19
CA GLN A 36 -1.79 -8.68 -2.27
C GLN A 36 -2.38 -7.81 -1.15
N GLU A 37 -1.92 -7.98 0.09
CA GLU A 37 -2.33 -7.13 1.21
C GLU A 37 -1.97 -5.66 0.96
N GLY A 38 -0.81 -5.39 0.37
CA GLY A 38 -0.42 -4.05 -0.08
C GLY A 38 -1.37 -3.48 -1.13
N LEU A 39 -1.85 -4.30 -2.08
CA LEU A 39 -2.84 -3.87 -3.07
C LEU A 39 -4.18 -3.50 -2.44
N VAL A 40 -4.67 -4.33 -1.53
CA VAL A 40 -5.92 -4.06 -0.79
C VAL A 40 -5.79 -2.77 0.02
N ALA A 41 -4.62 -2.53 0.64
CA ALA A 41 -4.32 -1.30 1.34
C ALA A 41 -4.39 -0.07 0.43
N MET A 42 -3.81 -0.18 -0.77
CA MET A 42 -3.83 0.88 -1.77
C MET A 42 -5.25 1.17 -2.27
N TRP A 43 -6.06 0.13 -2.50
CA TRP A 43 -7.46 0.32 -2.87
C TRP A 43 -8.24 1.06 -1.79
N GLN A 44 -8.09 0.66 -0.53
CA GLN A 44 -8.75 1.34 0.59
C GLN A 44 -8.28 2.80 0.74
N ALA A 45 -6.99 3.06 0.57
CA ALA A 45 -6.45 4.42 0.59
C ALA A 45 -7.00 5.27 -0.57
N TYR A 46 -7.20 4.67 -1.74
CA TYR A 46 -7.82 5.34 -2.88
C TYR A 46 -9.25 5.77 -2.55
N GLU A 47 -10.06 4.85 -2.01
CA GLU A 47 -11.45 5.12 -1.66
C GLU A 47 -11.60 6.16 -0.55
N SER A 48 -10.65 6.22 0.39
CA SER A 48 -10.68 7.16 1.51
C SER A 48 -9.90 8.46 1.26
N TYR A 49 -9.28 8.63 0.09
CA TYR A 49 -8.43 9.78 -0.19
C TYR A 49 -9.22 11.09 -0.26
N GLN A 50 -8.73 12.08 0.47
CA GLN A 50 -9.29 13.43 0.53
C GLN A 50 -8.22 14.41 0.00
N PRO A 51 -8.38 14.93 -1.24
CA PRO A 51 -7.34 15.73 -1.91
C PRO A 51 -6.92 17.01 -1.19
N ASP A 52 -7.78 17.51 -0.32
CA ASP A 52 -7.61 18.71 0.51
C ASP A 52 -6.70 18.48 1.72
N LYS A 53 -6.47 17.23 2.13
CA LYS A 53 -5.73 16.91 3.36
C LYS A 53 -4.24 16.62 3.17
N ALA A 54 -3.87 16.00 2.06
CA ALA A 54 -2.48 15.67 1.76
C ALA A 54 -2.29 15.33 0.28
N PRO A 55 -1.08 15.44 -0.28
CA PRO A 55 -0.76 14.88 -1.58
C PRO A 55 -0.99 13.37 -1.60
N MET A 56 -1.67 12.89 -2.64
CA MET A 56 -1.99 11.47 -2.84
C MET A 56 -0.78 10.55 -2.65
N ALA A 57 0.37 10.90 -3.23
CA ALA A 57 1.58 10.09 -3.14
C ALA A 57 2.10 9.90 -1.70
N THR A 58 1.96 10.92 -0.84
CA THR A 58 2.37 10.86 0.57
C THR A 58 1.39 9.99 1.35
N TYR A 59 0.09 10.25 1.19
CA TYR A 59 -0.96 9.50 1.87
C TYR A 59 -0.87 8.00 1.58
N PHE A 60 -0.69 7.64 0.31
CA PHE A 60 -0.55 6.24 -0.11
C PHE A 60 0.70 5.56 0.44
N ASN A 61 1.83 6.26 0.51
CA ASN A 61 3.07 5.69 1.01
C ASN A 61 2.96 5.33 2.50
N ASP A 62 2.36 6.24 3.29
CA ASP A 62 2.15 6.03 4.72
C ASP A 62 1.14 4.92 4.99
N MET A 63 0.00 4.92 4.27
CA MET A 63 -1.03 3.88 4.36
C MET A 63 -0.50 2.48 4.03
N THR A 64 0.20 2.34 2.89
CA THR A 64 0.72 1.05 2.44
C THR A 64 1.74 0.49 3.43
N ARG A 65 2.67 1.33 3.90
CA ARG A 65 3.68 0.93 4.87
C ARG A 65 3.07 0.53 6.22
N ASN A 66 2.15 1.34 6.75
CA ASN A 66 1.50 1.07 8.03
C ASN A 66 0.69 -0.23 7.96
N ARG A 67 -0.05 -0.44 6.85
CA ARG A 67 -0.80 -1.68 6.65
C ARG A 67 0.10 -2.91 6.57
N MET A 68 1.24 -2.83 5.87
CA MET A 68 2.23 -3.92 5.86
C MET A 68 2.73 -4.24 7.27
N ILE A 69 3.08 -3.23 8.06
CA ILE A 69 3.53 -3.41 9.45
C ILE A 69 2.42 -4.06 10.30
N ASP A 70 1.18 -3.60 10.18
CA ASP A 70 0.06 -4.18 10.91
C ASP A 70 -0.21 -5.63 10.49
N THR A 71 -0.07 -5.97 9.21
CA THR A 71 -0.15 -7.36 8.73
C THR A 71 0.97 -8.22 9.29
N ILE A 72 2.20 -7.70 9.39
CA ILE A 72 3.32 -8.40 10.05
C ILE A 72 2.99 -8.64 11.52
N ARG A 73 2.54 -7.61 12.26
CA ARG A 73 2.17 -7.72 13.68
C ARG A 73 1.05 -8.74 13.92
N ARG A 74 0.06 -8.80 13.02
CA ARG A 74 -1.03 -9.80 13.09
C ARG A 74 -0.55 -11.22 12.83
N ARG A 75 0.38 -11.42 11.89
CA ARG A 75 0.92 -12.74 11.52
C ARG A 75 1.99 -13.24 12.49
N HIS A 76 2.70 -12.33 13.14
CA HIS A 76 3.72 -12.63 14.15
C HIS A 76 3.46 -11.80 15.42
N PRO A 77 2.43 -12.15 16.21
CA PRO A 77 2.25 -11.55 17.51
C PRO A 77 3.50 -11.83 18.36
N ALA A 78 4.05 -10.79 19.00
CA ALA A 78 5.13 -10.99 19.97
C ALA A 78 4.58 -11.87 21.10
N GLU A 79 5.29 -12.96 21.41
CA GLU A 79 5.03 -13.85 22.56
C GLU A 79 5.25 -13.11 23.89
#